data_AF-A0A936YBB1-F1
#
_entry.id   AF-A0A936YBB1-F1
#
_cell.length_a   1.000
_cell.length_b   1.000
_cell.length_c   1.000
_cell.angle_alpha   90.00
_cell.angle_beta   90.00
_cell.angle_gamma   90.00
#
_symmetry.space_group_name_H-M   'P 1'
#
loop_
_entity.id
_entity.type
_entity.pdbx_description
1 polymer ?
#
loop_
_entity_poly.entity_id
_entity_poly.type
_entity_poly.pdbx_seq_one_letter_code
_entity_poly.pdbx_strand_id
1 'polypeptide(L)'
;MTPTSTGVWHHVLAWHDKTSNKLYIQLDGDATPAEVAWSNVTCSGGVSAMEIGRFPHSTTHFFDGMIDEVGFWKRVLTSDERAELYNSGNGLSYDDFTASGGSATPKSRGYIFN
;
A
#
# COMPACT_ATOMS: atom_id res chain seq x y z
N MET A 1 11.17 -0.71 12.42
CA MET A 1 10.74 0.51 11.74
C MET A 1 11.53 1.70 12.23
N THR A 2 12.33 2.29 11.34
CA THR A 2 13.01 3.58 11.56
C THR A 2 12.01 4.73 11.55
N PRO A 3 12.22 5.80 12.34
CA PRO A 3 11.35 6.98 12.30
C PRO A 3 11.31 7.59 10.89
N THR A 4 10.12 8.03 10.46
CA THR A 4 9.97 8.82 9.22
C THR A 4 10.43 10.26 9.45
N SER A 5 10.87 10.91 8.36
CA SER A 5 11.23 12.33 8.35
C SER A 5 10.32 13.09 7.40
N THR A 6 10.05 14.37 7.69
CA THR A 6 9.26 15.20 6.79
C THR A 6 10.08 15.61 5.56
N GLY A 7 9.41 15.84 4.43
CA GLY A 7 10.05 16.34 3.19
C GLY A 7 10.84 15.31 2.38
N VAL A 8 10.72 14.01 2.71
CA VAL A 8 11.28 12.91 1.91
C VAL A 8 10.17 11.98 1.44
N TRP A 9 10.36 11.36 0.28
CA TRP A 9 9.46 10.33 -0.22
C TRP A 9 9.62 9.05 0.60
N HIS A 10 8.49 8.44 0.93
CA HIS A 10 8.42 7.16 1.62
C HIS A 10 7.51 6.21 0.84
N HIS A 11 7.92 4.95 0.71
CA HIS A 11 7.06 3.90 0.18
C HIS A 11 6.35 3.19 1.32
N VAL A 12 5.03 3.26 1.35
CA VAL A 12 4.20 2.66 2.40
C VAL A 12 3.32 1.57 1.80
N LEU A 13 3.41 0.37 2.36
CA LEU A 13 2.56 -0.75 1.99
C LEU A 13 1.85 -1.31 3.20
N ALA A 14 0.52 -1.42 3.14
CA ALA A 14 -0.28 -2.02 4.19
C ALA A 14 -1.14 -3.16 3.64
N TRP A 15 -1.29 -4.24 4.40
CA TRP A 15 -2.16 -5.35 4.00
C TRP A 15 -2.81 -6.03 5.20
N HIS A 16 -3.92 -6.70 4.91
CA HIS A 16 -4.63 -7.57 5.84
C HIS A 16 -4.48 -9.01 5.38
N ASP A 17 -3.87 -9.85 6.20
CA ASP A 17 -3.86 -11.29 6.01
C ASP A 17 -4.95 -11.93 6.87
N LYS A 18 -6.05 -12.32 6.20
CA LYS A 18 -7.18 -12.99 6.82
C LYS A 18 -6.83 -14.38 7.37
N THR A 19 -5.82 -15.04 6.81
CA THR A 19 -5.43 -16.40 7.22
C THR A 19 -4.75 -16.39 8.58
N SER A 20 -3.78 -15.48 8.75
CA SER A 20 -3.10 -15.27 10.03
C SER A 20 -3.86 -14.31 10.97
N ASN A 21 -4.92 -13.67 10.47
CA ASN A 21 -5.74 -12.68 11.16
C ASN A 21 -4.89 -11.53 11.71
N LYS A 22 -4.04 -10.97 10.84
CA LYS A 22 -3.09 -9.90 11.15
C LYS A 22 -3.16 -8.77 10.13
N LEU A 23 -2.96 -7.55 10.62
CA LEU A 23 -2.62 -6.40 9.80
C LEU A 23 -1.12 -6.18 9.80
N TYR A 24 -0.64 -5.66 8.67
CA TYR A 24 0.76 -5.35 8.46
C TYR A 24 0.91 -3.96 7.87
N ILE A 25 2.00 -3.29 8.24
CA ILE A 25 2.50 -2.10 7.56
C ILE A 25 4.01 -2.21 7.36
N GLN A 26 4.44 -1.90 6.14
CA GLN A 26 5.83 -1.89 5.71
C GLN A 26 6.17 -0.49 5.24
N LEU A 27 7.36 -0.02 5.65
CA LEU A 27 7.91 1.28 5.29
C LEU A 27 9.21 1.05 4.54
N ASP A 28 9.40 1.71 3.40
CA ASP A 28 10.65 1.75 2.61
C ASP A 28 11.25 0.37 2.33
N GLY A 29 10.39 -0.61 2.06
CA GLY A 29 10.80 -1.98 1.74
C GLY A 29 11.40 -2.78 2.91
N ASP A 30 11.29 -2.31 4.16
CA ASP A 30 11.79 -3.01 5.35
C ASP A 30 11.27 -4.45 5.40
N ALA A 31 12.17 -5.43 5.36
CA ALA A 31 11.82 -6.86 5.36
C ALA A 31 11.10 -7.31 6.65
N THR A 32 11.12 -6.48 7.70
CA THR A 32 10.44 -6.70 8.98
C THR A 32 9.25 -5.75 9.14
N PRO A 33 8.10 -6.03 8.50
CA PRO A 33 6.91 -5.20 8.64
C PRO A 33 6.42 -5.17 10.08
N ALA A 34 5.88 -4.03 10.51
CA ALA A 34 5.15 -3.98 11.76
C ALA A 34 3.84 -4.73 11.60
N GLU A 35 3.43 -5.47 12.63
CA GLU A 35 2.22 -6.28 12.61
C GLU A 35 1.39 -6.10 13.89
N VAL A 36 0.08 -6.28 13.76
CA VAL A 36 -0.84 -6.34 14.90
C VAL A 36 -1.92 -7.39 14.64
N ALA A 37 -2.37 -8.04 15.71
CA ALA A 37 -3.51 -8.95 15.61
C ALA A 37 -4.77 -8.17 15.19
N TRP A 38 -5.46 -8.68 14.17
CA TRP A 38 -6.77 -8.17 13.80
C TRP A 38 -7.82 -8.75 14.75
N SER A 39 -8.20 -7.98 15.77
CA SER A 39 -9.23 -8.37 16.72
C SER A 39 -10.40 -7.38 16.70
N ASN A 40 -11.62 -7.91 16.59
CA ASN A 40 -12.89 -7.22 16.84
C ASN A 40 -13.20 -5.95 16.02
N VAL A 41 -12.72 -5.85 14.78
CA VAL A 41 -13.20 -4.81 13.85
C VAL A 41 -13.63 -5.49 12.56
N THR A 42 -14.88 -5.28 12.15
CA THR A 42 -15.24 -5.48 10.75
C THR A 42 -14.83 -4.20 10.02
N CYS A 43 -14.20 -4.31 8.85
CA CYS A 43 -14.24 -3.19 7.91
C CYS A 43 -15.73 -2.95 7.67
N SER A 44 -16.28 -1.89 8.28
CA SER A 44 -17.69 -1.59 8.11
C SER A 44 -17.86 -1.39 6.61
N GLY A 45 -18.72 -2.20 6.00
CA GLY A 45 -19.04 -2.10 4.56
C GLY A 45 -19.83 -0.83 4.28
N GLY A 46 -19.32 0.31 4.75
CA GLY A 46 -19.90 1.62 4.55
C GLY A 46 -19.94 1.93 3.06
N VAL A 47 -20.97 2.66 2.67
CA VAL A 47 -21.18 3.12 1.30
C VAL A 47 -20.39 4.41 0.99
N SER A 48 -19.54 4.86 1.92
CA SER A 48 -18.70 6.04 1.74
C SER A 48 -17.74 5.82 0.57
N ALA A 49 -17.49 6.90 -0.19
CA ALA A 49 -16.47 6.87 -1.23
C ALA A 49 -15.08 6.57 -0.61
N MET A 50 -14.25 5.84 -1.35
CA MET A 50 -12.84 5.72 -1.00
C MET A 50 -12.16 7.06 -1.29
N GLU A 51 -11.41 7.57 -0.31
CA GLU A 51 -10.73 8.85 -0.39
C GLU A 51 -9.25 8.68 -0.10
N ILE A 52 -8.42 9.39 -0.88
CA ILE A 52 -6.97 9.46 -0.70
C ILE A 52 -6.66 10.86 -0.16
N GLY A 53 -5.77 10.93 0.84
CA GLY A 53 -5.32 12.20 1.42
C GLY A 53 -6.23 12.82 2.48
N ARG A 54 -7.30 12.15 2.93
CA ARG A 54 -8.11 12.58 4.09
C ARG A 54 -8.92 11.45 4.71
N PHE A 55 -9.44 11.67 5.92
CA PHE A 55 -10.43 10.78 6.53
C PHE A 55 -11.87 11.27 6.22
N PRO A 56 -12.72 10.47 5.56
CA PRO A 56 -14.03 10.90 5.05
C PRO A 56 -15.02 11.37 6.13
N HIS A 57 -14.83 10.96 7.38
CA HIS A 57 -15.71 11.30 8.50
C HIS A 57 -15.15 12.39 9.41
N SER A 58 -14.14 13.14 8.96
CA SER A 58 -13.59 14.29 9.70
C SER A 58 -13.44 15.50 8.80
N THR A 59 -13.70 16.68 9.36
CA THR A 59 -13.50 17.98 8.71
C THR A 59 -12.10 18.55 8.95
N THR A 60 -11.24 17.85 9.67
CA THR A 60 -9.90 18.35 10.06
C THR A 60 -8.77 17.37 9.76
N HIS A 61 -9.07 16.11 9.42
CA HIS A 61 -8.06 15.09 9.16
C HIS A 61 -7.69 15.04 7.67
N PHE A 62 -6.91 16.03 7.24
CA PHE A 62 -6.29 16.06 5.91
C PHE A 62 -4.83 15.66 6.01
N PHE A 63 -4.33 14.98 4.98
CA PHE A 63 -2.92 14.74 4.80
C PHE A 63 -2.25 15.99 4.23
N ASP A 64 -1.20 16.46 4.90
CA ASP A 64 -0.37 17.57 4.45
C ASP A 64 0.94 17.01 3.87
N GLY A 65 0.91 16.70 2.58
CA GLY A 65 2.03 16.09 1.86
C GLY A 65 1.69 15.75 0.42
N MET A 66 2.66 15.16 -0.29
CA MET A 66 2.49 14.65 -1.64
C MET A 66 2.20 13.15 -1.60
N ILE A 67 1.33 12.69 -2.50
CA ILE A 67 1.00 11.27 -2.68
C ILE A 67 1.18 10.98 -4.17
N ASP A 68 1.85 9.87 -4.47
CA ASP A 68 2.05 9.38 -5.82
C ASP A 68 2.02 7.84 -5.85
N GLU A 69 1.78 7.26 -7.02
CA GLU A 69 1.81 5.81 -7.30
C GLU A 69 0.92 4.94 -6.38
N VAL A 70 -0.38 5.26 -6.33
CA VAL A 70 -1.34 4.56 -5.44
C VAL A 70 -1.92 3.31 -6.10
N GLY A 71 -1.68 2.14 -5.48
CA GLY A 71 -2.23 0.84 -5.89
C GLY A 71 -3.08 0.15 -4.84
N PHE A 72 -4.05 -0.65 -5.29
CA PHE A 72 -4.86 -1.51 -4.42
C PHE A 72 -5.06 -2.92 -5.01
N TRP A 73 -4.97 -3.94 -4.14
CA TRP A 73 -5.08 -5.35 -4.52
C TRP A 73 -6.13 -6.09 -3.71
N LYS A 74 -6.84 -7.01 -4.36
CA LYS A 74 -7.85 -7.89 -3.73
C LYS A 74 -7.25 -9.16 -3.10
N ARG A 75 -5.93 -9.21 -2.97
CA ARG A 75 -5.17 -10.34 -2.42
C ARG A 75 -3.97 -9.83 -1.65
N VAL A 76 -3.46 -10.67 -0.76
CA VAL A 76 -2.15 -10.46 -0.15
C VAL A 76 -1.08 -10.66 -1.23
N LEU A 77 -0.16 -9.70 -1.32
CA LEU A 77 1.01 -9.78 -2.19
C LEU A 77 2.08 -10.68 -1.56
N THR A 78 2.82 -11.43 -2.38
CA THR A 78 3.97 -12.23 -1.91
C THR A 78 5.10 -11.31 -1.45
N SER A 79 6.07 -11.85 -0.69
CA SER A 79 7.27 -11.07 -0.29
C SER A 79 7.97 -10.43 -1.49
N ASP A 80 8.09 -11.18 -2.58
CA ASP A 80 8.82 -10.76 -3.77
C ASP A 80 8.07 -9.65 -4.50
N GLU A 81 6.74 -9.75 -4.60
CA GLU A 81 5.90 -8.68 -5.17
C GLU A 81 6.00 -7.39 -4.34
N ARG A 82 6.06 -7.48 -3.02
CA ARG A 82 6.23 -6.29 -2.15
C ARG A 82 7.61 -5.66 -2.31
N ALA A 83 8.65 -6.48 -2.45
CA ALA A 83 10.00 -6.02 -2.71
C ALA A 83 10.11 -5.34 -4.09
N GLU A 84 9.45 -5.92 -5.10
CA GLU A 84 9.38 -5.39 -6.46
C GLU A 84 8.68 -4.02 -6.50
N LEU A 85 7.56 -3.84 -5.78
CA LEU A 85 6.89 -2.54 -5.69
C LEU A 85 7.77 -1.43 -5.10
N TYR A 86 8.59 -1.75 -4.10
CA TYR A 86 9.53 -0.77 -3.55
C TYR A 86 10.65 -0.44 -4.54
N ASN A 87 11.13 -1.42 -5.31
CA ASN A 87 12.18 -1.27 -6.33
C ASN A 87 13.40 -0.45 -5.85
N SER A 88 13.87 -0.72 -4.63
CA SER A 88 14.98 0.02 -4.01
C SER A 88 14.76 1.54 -3.90
N GLY A 89 13.51 1.99 -3.80
CA GLY A 89 13.12 3.40 -3.67
C GLY A 89 12.91 4.12 -5.00
N ASN A 90 13.10 3.45 -6.14
CA ASN A 90 12.80 4.04 -7.45
C ASN A 90 11.31 4.00 -7.79
N GLY A 91 10.53 3.20 -7.05
CA GLY A 91 9.15 2.88 -7.43
C GLY A 91 9.08 2.11 -8.75
N LEU A 92 7.87 1.81 -9.18
CA LEU A 92 7.58 1.31 -10.52
C LEU A 92 6.65 2.32 -11.18
N SER A 93 6.94 2.70 -12.41
CA SER A 93 6.00 3.49 -13.19
C SER A 93 4.82 2.63 -13.65
N TYR A 94 3.72 3.28 -14.03
CA TYR A 94 2.60 2.61 -14.70
C TYR A 94 3.05 1.74 -15.90
N ASP A 95 4.02 2.21 -16.67
CA ASP A 95 4.53 1.49 -17.83
C ASP A 95 5.30 0.24 -17.42
N ASP A 96 6.09 0.31 -16.34
CA ASP A 96 6.81 -0.85 -15.79
C ASP A 96 5.86 -1.90 -15.20
N PHE A 97 4.71 -1.46 -14.68
CA PHE A 97 3.68 -2.35 -14.16
C PHE A 97 2.88 -3.06 -15.26
N THR A 98 2.78 -2.47 -16.45
CA THR A 98 1.97 -2.99 -17.57
C THR A 98 2.80 -3.63 -18.69
N ALA A 99 4.10 -3.36 -18.74
CA ALA A 99 5.02 -3.94 -19.72
C ALA A 99 5.26 -5.43 -19.44
N SER A 100 4.60 -6.29 -20.21
CA SER A 100 4.81 -7.75 -20.21
C SER A 100 6.16 -8.18 -20.85
N GLY A 101 7.24 -7.40 -20.69
CA GLY A 101 8.48 -7.54 -21.47
C GLY A 101 9.78 -7.62 -20.68
N GLY A 102 9.77 -7.35 -19.37
CA GLY A 102 10.97 -7.42 -18.52
C GLY A 102 10.61 -7.99 -17.15
N SER A 103 10.56 -9.32 -17.04
CA SER A 103 10.39 -10.08 -15.79
C SER A 103 9.29 -9.67 -14.79
N ALA A 104 8.33 -8.82 -15.16
CA ALA A 104 7.06 -8.70 -14.45
C ALA A 104 6.00 -9.44 -15.27
N THR A 105 5.64 -10.65 -14.85
CA THR A 105 4.41 -11.27 -15.34
C THR A 105 3.26 -10.31 -14.97
N PRO A 106 2.29 -10.02 -15.86
CA PRO A 106 1.15 -9.18 -15.49
C PRO A 106 0.33 -9.86 -14.39
N LYS A 107 0.62 -9.58 -13.12
CA LYS A 107 0.04 -10.30 -12.00
C LYS A 107 -1.28 -9.65 -11.59
N SER A 108 -2.35 -10.14 -12.22
CA SER A 108 -3.74 -10.06 -11.76
C SER A 108 -4.20 -8.67 -11.29
N ARG A 109 -4.61 -7.82 -12.24
CA ARG A 109 -5.57 -6.70 -12.10
C ARG A 109 -5.71 -6.10 -10.67
N GLY A 110 -4.71 -5.32 -10.27
CA GLY A 110 -4.92 -4.20 -9.34
C GLY A 110 -5.57 -3.05 -10.11
N TYR A 111 -6.42 -2.26 -9.46
CA TYR A 111 -6.93 -1.02 -10.03
C TYR A 111 -6.04 0.11 -9.48
N ILE A 112 -5.35 0.83 -10.38
CA ILE A 112 -4.60 2.05 -10.09
C ILE A 112 -5.48 3.21 -10.57
N PHE A 113 -5.74 4.19 -9.70
CA PHE A 113 -6.47 5.41 -10.07
C PHE A 113 -5.44 6.49 -10.36
N ASN A 114 -5.55 7.13 -11.53
CA ASN A 114 -4.78 8.32 -11.92
C ASN A 114 -5.64 9.57 -11.71
#